data_AF-A0A7C1XYV3-F1
#
_entry.id   AF-A0A7C1XYV3-F1
#
_cell.length_a   1.000
_cell.length_b   1.000
_cell.length_c   1.000
_cell.angle_alpha   90.00
_cell.angle_beta   90.00
_cell.angle_gamma   90.00
#
_symmetry.space_group_name_H-M   'P 1'
#
loop_
_entity.id
_entity.type
_entity.pdbx_description
1 polymer ?
#
loop_
_entity_poly.entity_id
_entity_poly.type
_entity_poly.pdbx_seq_one_letter_code
_entity_poly.pdbx_strand_id
1 'polypeptide(L)' 'MLKGIKNFLREVKLETKKVLFPTKDELIGSTWVVIISTIIVAVFLGLVDFVLSKFVKFILR' A
#
# COMPACT_ATOMS: atom_id res chain seq x y z
N MET A 1 -37.71 14.95 -1.14
CA MET A 1 -36.61 13.95 -1.13
C MET A 1 -35.34 14.45 -1.83
N LEU A 2 -35.39 14.92 -3.10
CA LEU A 2 -34.21 15.41 -3.85
C LEU A 2 -33.44 16.58 -3.19
N LYS A 3 -34.13 17.48 -2.49
CA LYS A 3 -33.52 18.65 -1.81
C LYS A 3 -32.61 18.25 -0.64
N GLY A 4 -32.94 17.16 0.07
CA GLY A 4 -32.15 16.63 1.19
C GLY A 4 -30.84 16.01 0.73
N ILE A 5 -30.86 15.23 -0.36
CA ILE A 5 -29.66 14.62 -0.95
C ILE A 5 -28.69 15.68 -1.48
N LYS A 6 -29.20 16.74 -2.12
CA LYS A 6 -28.36 17.85 -2.59
C LYS A 6 -27.66 18.59 -1.45
N ASN A 7 -28.35 18.77 -0.33
CA ASN A 7 -27.77 19.39 0.87
C ASN A 7 -26.74 18.47 1.53
N PHE A 8 -27.02 17.17 1.64
CA PHE A 8 -26.09 16.17 2.17
C PHE A 8 -24.79 16.11 1.37
N LEU A 9 -24.87 16.05 0.03
CA LEU A 9 -23.66 16.09 -0.83
C LEU A 9 -22.86 17.39 -0.68
N ARG A 10 -23.55 18.51 -0.43
CA ARG A 10 -22.89 19.80 -0.18
C ARG A 10 -22.15 19.79 1.17
N GLU A 11 -22.76 19.24 2.21
CA GLU A 11 -22.16 19.11 3.54
C GLU A 11 -20.98 18.14 3.52
N VAL A 12 -21.11 16.97 2.89
CA VAL A 12 -20.00 16.03 2.73
C VAL A 12 -18.82 16.69 2.02
N LYS A 13 -19.06 17.43 0.92
CA LYS A 13 -18.00 18.18 0.22
C LYS A 13 -17.34 19.24 1.10
N LEU A 14 -18.07 19.86 2.02
CA LEU A 14 -17.52 20.85 2.95
C LEU A 14 -16.67 20.17 4.04
N GLU A 15 -17.11 19.05 4.59
CA GLU A 15 -16.36 18.27 5.59
C GLU A 15 -15.10 17.63 4.98
N THR A 16 -15.18 17.09 3.75
CA THR A 16 -14.00 16.56 3.04
C THR A 16 -12.93 17.62 2.79
N LYS A 17 -13.31 18.90 2.67
CA LYS A 17 -12.34 20.01 2.56
C LYS A 17 -11.65 20.36 3.88
N LYS A 18 -12.23 19.98 5.02
CA LYS A 18 -11.59 20.14 6.34
C LYS A 18 -10.60 19.01 6.64
N VAL A 19 -10.60 17.95 5.83
CA VAL A 19 -9.61 16.88 5.94
C VAL A 19 -8.26 17.42 5.51
N LEU A 20 -7.30 17.36 6.43
CA LEU A 20 -5.90 17.65 6.15
C LEU A 20 -5.34 16.47 5.35
N PHE A 21 -5.30 16.61 4.03
CA PHE A 21 -4.62 15.64 3.17
C PHE A 21 -3.11 15.77 3.34
N PRO A 22 -2.37 14.66 3.26
CA PRO A 22 -0.92 14.69 3.32
C PRO A 22 -0.36 15.56 2.20
N THR A 23 0.74 16.24 2.49
CA THR A 23 1.46 17.00 1.49
C THR A 23 2.09 16.08 0.45
N LYS A 24 2.41 16.61 -0.74
CA LYS A 24 3.03 15.81 -1.81
C LYS A 24 4.32 15.11 -1.35
N ASP A 25 5.09 15.78 -0.49
CA ASP A 25 6.36 15.26 0.02
C ASP A 25 6.16 14.10 0.99
N GLU A 26 5.16 14.16 1.88
CA GLU A 26 4.79 13.05 2.77
C GLU A 26 4.28 11.83 1.99
N LEU A 27 3.53 12.08 0.91
CA LEU A 27 2.99 11.01 0.06
C LEU A 27 4.12 10.29 -0.71
N ILE A 28 5.08 11.05 -1.22
CA ILE A 28 6.26 10.50 -1.90
C ILE A 28 7.14 9.75 -0.90
N GLY A 29 7.38 10.33 0.28
CA GLY A 29 8.17 9.72 1.34
C GLY A 29 7.60 8.38 1.81
N SER A 30 6.29 8.33 2.12
CA SER A 30 5.62 7.09 2.52
C SER A 30 5.61 6.03 1.42
N THR A 31 5.41 6.43 0.17
CA THR A 31 5.48 5.52 -0.98
C THR A 31 6.88 4.92 -1.15
N TRP A 32 7.92 5.74 -0.97
CA TRP A 32 9.31 5.28 -1.10
C TRP A 32 9.68 4.24 -0.04
N VAL A 33 9.22 4.44 1.19
CA VAL A 33 9.40 3.46 2.28
C VAL A 33 8.77 2.11 1.90
N VAL A 34 7.53 2.12 1.39
CA VAL A 34 6.82 0.91 0.98
C VAL A 34 7.53 0.18 -0.16
N ILE A 35 8.03 0.92 -1.16
CA ILE A 35 8.79 0.34 -2.27
C ILE A 35 10.04 -0.37 -1.74
N ILE A 36 10.82 0.30 -0.91
CA ILE A 36 12.05 -0.27 -0.34
C ILE A 36 11.73 -1.50 0.51
N SER A 37 10.75 -1.42 1.41
CA SER A 37 10.39 -2.55 2.27
C SER A 37 9.91 -3.75 1.46
N THR A 38 9.13 -3.51 0.40
CA THR A 38 8.62 -4.57 -0.47
C THR A 38 9.76 -5.26 -1.24
N ILE A 39 10.72 -4.48 -1.75
CA ILE A 39 11.91 -5.03 -2.43
C ILE A 39 12.73 -5.91 -1.49
N ILE A 40 12.97 -5.46 -0.25
CA ILE A 40 13.72 -6.23 0.75
C ILE A 40 13.03 -7.58 1.03
N VAL A 41 11.72 -7.55 1.26
CA VAL A 41 10.93 -8.76 1.53
C VAL A 41 10.93 -9.69 0.31
N ALA A 42 10.77 -9.15 -0.91
CA ALA A 42 10.77 -9.94 -2.14
C ALA A 42 12.11 -10.65 -2.36
N VAL A 43 13.24 -9.96 -2.14
CA VAL A 43 14.58 -10.56 -2.25
C VAL A 43 14.77 -11.64 -1.19
N PHE A 44 14.35 -11.39 0.05
CA PHE A 44 14.45 -12.37 1.13
C PHE A 44 13.65 -13.65 0.81
N LEU A 45 12.37 -13.51 0.45
CA LEU A 45 11.53 -14.65 0.09
C LEU A 45 12.09 -15.40 -1.12
N GLY A 46 12.51 -14.69 -2.16
CA GLY A 46 13.11 -15.31 -3.34
C GLY A 46 14.39 -16.11 -3.03
N LEU A 47 15.23 -15.62 -2.11
CA LEU A 47 16.40 -16.35 -1.64
C LEU A 47 16.00 -17.62 -0.87
N VAL A 48 15.03 -17.49 0.05
CA VAL A 48 14.52 -18.60 0.85
C VAL A 48 13.94 -19.69 -0.06
N ASP A 49 13.10 -19.33 -1.02
CA ASP A 49 12.51 -20.26 -2.00
C ASP A 49 13.58 -20.95 -2.87
N PHE A 50 14.62 -20.21 -3.27
CA PHE A 50 15.73 -20.77 -4.02
C PHE A 50 16.52 -21.81 -3.21
N VAL A 51 16.80 -21.53 -1.94
CA VAL A 51 17.50 -22.45 -1.04
C VAL A 51 16.65 -23.70 -0.78
N LEU A 52 15.37 -23.52 -0.43
CA LEU A 52 14.44 -24.62 -0.19
C LEU A 52 14.27 -25.49 -1.43
N SER A 53 14.09 -24.91 -2.62
CA SER A 53 13.94 -25.68 -3.85
C SER A 53 15.18 -26.51 -4.19
N LYS A 54 16.38 -25.99 -3.92
CA LYS A 54 17.63 -26.79 -4.05
C LYS A 54 17.71 -27.90 -3.01
N PHE A 55 17.35 -27.62 -1.77
CA PHE A 55 17.40 -28.59 -0.68
C PHE A 55 16.41 -29.74 -0.91
N VAL A 56 15.18 -29.44 -1.33
CA VAL A 56 14.17 -30.43 -1.71
C VAL A 56 14.66 -31.28 -2.89
N LYS A 57 15.25 -30.66 -3.93
CA LYS A 57 15.84 -31.41 -5.06
C LYS A 57 17.01 -32.31 -4.66
N PHE A 58 17.77 -31.93 -3.64
CA PHE A 58 18.85 -32.76 -3.11
C PHE A 58 18.32 -33.97 -2.35
N ILE A 59 17.23 -33.81 -1.59
CA ILE A 59 16.59 -34.90 -0.84
C ILE A 59 15.83 -35.88 -1.74
N LEU A 60 15.17 -35.38 -2.79
CA LEU A 60 14.37 -36.21 -3.69
C LEU A 60 15.22 -37.01 -4.70
N ARG A 61 16.53 -36.80 -4.73
CA ARG A 61 17.48 -37.46 -5.61
C ARG A 61 18.34 -38.42 -4.81
#